data_AF-A0A6A6E0N4-F1
#
_entry.id   AF-A0A6A6E0N4-F1
#
_cell.length_a   1.000
_cell.length_b   1.000
_cell.length_c   1.000
_cell.angle_alpha   90.00
_cell.angle_beta   90.00
_cell.angle_gamma   90.00
#
_symmetry.space_group_name_H-M   'P 1'
#
loop_
_entity.id
_entity.type
_entity.pdbx_description
1 polymer ?
#
loop_
_entity_poly.entity_id
_entity_poly.type
_entity_poly.pdbx_seq_one_letter_code
_entity_poly.pdbx_strand_id
1 'polypeptide(L)'
;MRENPKPITNLDTAFLEFVSLEAKSWEESSYMQPNPKYLVKPSGSLESQIIHHLHQPSMSSARLEDGEVADPSNACVAMVMNNGFVEGHTLIYDHLHRRHQTSEGLEDYPQAVLLAHETFTHRIEDSSEAKVEVVYGAKVQKRLLRRPDARYTILPLWGDFKGILLFLAYESNYGNANLRYTFRRAILFAVHPQRIFYTPRGAPEAIHQDRIVAAAIRMAGEDTPIMEDYHQNRRFSTFTSSTSFLADTIFCSPLSNISDRRLQDLTCTAELSAKGSVEGADWYGLFNPKPHSYQTMLQFLPKALQSFEGNVEEWNYPSEFPEPILQWFKGQRHILFHDCSSLDSTDILSVYHRLCPSSISDERKSPSLRDMVYGIIKAQHDFPPPPDRHLRNHQHLWYVQYGLQDIETCCAVCGVICRKDDWPKWSVNRPGVYCARYLMCVSHQCERKCRKMRPADAAVIWIKGEPKALQVEENEHASWQRCIRPAENNQDKTPTAVLSWCIKCQENTRLSGGRTVFEDNVPRWTLGKARPLYLERCPDCLSCKTRGSRFVPVDERIPSVYYQSLSTFIERFGNYDDEILAILLDQWPASSKASRKKELPERRLGRD
;
A
#
# COMPACT_ATOMS: atom_id res chain seq x y z
N MET A 1 -25.99 -34.79 -16.59
CA MET A 1 -26.31 -33.39 -16.27
C MET A 1 -25.90 -32.56 -17.47
N ARG A 2 -26.80 -31.72 -17.99
CA ARG A 2 -26.49 -30.83 -19.13
C ARG A 2 -25.67 -29.65 -18.61
N GLU A 3 -24.62 -29.27 -19.32
CA GLU A 3 -23.90 -28.03 -19.02
C GLU A 3 -24.86 -26.85 -19.20
N ASN A 4 -24.83 -25.90 -18.27
CA ASN A 4 -25.58 -24.66 -18.42
C ASN A 4 -25.01 -23.89 -19.62
N PRO A 5 -25.85 -23.35 -20.51
CA PRO A 5 -25.36 -22.62 -21.68
C PRO A 5 -24.54 -21.40 -21.26
N LYS A 6 -23.49 -21.10 -22.03
CA LYS A 6 -22.69 -19.88 -21.84
C LYS A 6 -23.56 -18.64 -22.13
N PRO A 7 -23.52 -17.59 -21.29
CA PRO A 7 -24.34 -16.39 -21.49
C PRO A 7 -23.87 -15.50 -22.65
N ILE A 8 -22.65 -15.70 -23.16
CA ILE A 8 -22.11 -15.09 -24.36
C ILE A 8 -21.54 -16.19 -25.26
N THR A 9 -22.02 -16.25 -26.50
CA THR A 9 -21.46 -17.08 -27.58
C THR A 9 -20.73 -16.25 -28.63
N ASN A 10 -21.05 -14.95 -28.73
CA ASN A 10 -20.41 -13.99 -29.62
C ASN A 10 -20.21 -12.66 -28.88
N LEU A 11 -18.94 -12.24 -28.77
CA LEU A 11 -18.57 -11.03 -28.02
C LEU A 11 -19.10 -9.74 -28.67
N ASP A 12 -19.14 -9.66 -30.00
CA ASP A 12 -19.61 -8.46 -30.72
C ASP A 12 -21.10 -8.22 -30.47
N THR A 13 -21.92 -9.26 -30.59
CA THR A 13 -23.36 -9.17 -30.31
C THR A 13 -23.60 -8.79 -28.84
N ALA A 14 -22.91 -9.43 -27.90
CA ALA A 14 -23.06 -9.13 -26.48
C ALA A 14 -22.58 -7.71 -26.13
N PHE A 15 -21.57 -7.19 -26.81
CA PHE A 15 -21.13 -5.81 -26.63
C PHE A 15 -22.17 -4.80 -27.14
N LEU A 16 -22.82 -5.05 -28.28
CA LEU A 16 -23.92 -4.20 -28.77
C LEU A 16 -25.14 -4.20 -27.83
N GLU A 17 -25.46 -5.35 -27.23
CA GLU A 17 -26.47 -5.43 -26.16
C GLU A 17 -26.07 -4.57 -24.96
N PHE A 18 -24.80 -4.65 -24.55
CA PHE A 18 -24.27 -3.87 -23.44
C PHE A 18 -24.30 -2.36 -23.73
N VAL A 19 -23.91 -1.91 -24.93
CA VAL A 19 -24.01 -0.49 -25.35
C VAL A 19 -25.45 0.01 -25.17
N SER A 20 -26.43 -0.78 -25.59
CA SER A 20 -27.85 -0.43 -25.46
C SER A 20 -28.32 -0.40 -24.00
N LEU A 21 -27.88 -1.37 -23.19
CA LEU A 21 -28.20 -1.44 -21.77
C LEU A 21 -27.60 -0.28 -20.97
N GLU A 22 -26.35 0.06 -21.26
CA GLU A 22 -25.65 1.13 -20.55
C GLU A 22 -26.24 2.51 -20.89
N ALA A 23 -26.56 2.75 -22.17
CA ALA A 23 -27.31 3.93 -22.61
C ALA A 23 -28.61 4.11 -21.80
N LYS A 24 -29.42 3.06 -21.71
CA LYS A 24 -30.65 3.07 -20.91
C LYS A 24 -30.39 3.33 -19.42
N SER A 25 -29.32 2.78 -18.88
CA SER A 25 -28.95 2.96 -17.46
C SER A 25 -28.58 4.41 -17.14
N TRP A 26 -27.98 5.13 -18.09
CA TRP A 26 -27.72 6.57 -17.97
C TRP A 26 -29.02 7.39 -17.99
N GLU A 27 -29.93 7.08 -18.92
CA GLU A 27 -31.26 7.70 -19.02
C GLU A 27 -32.07 7.52 -17.73
N GLU A 28 -32.13 6.30 -17.21
CA GLU A 28 -32.83 5.96 -15.95
C GLU A 28 -32.25 6.70 -14.73
N SER A 29 -30.97 7.01 -14.76
CA SER A 29 -30.29 7.73 -13.68
C SER A 29 -30.49 9.25 -13.74
N SER A 30 -31.20 9.77 -14.76
CA SER A 30 -31.36 11.22 -15.01
C SER A 30 -30.04 11.98 -15.24
N TYR A 31 -29.00 11.27 -15.69
CA TYR A 31 -27.72 11.86 -16.07
C TYR A 31 -27.65 12.06 -17.59
N MET A 32 -26.85 13.02 -18.03
CA MET A 32 -26.59 13.20 -19.46
C MET A 32 -25.89 11.95 -20.00
N GLN A 33 -26.47 11.34 -21.03
CA GLN A 33 -25.90 10.16 -21.67
C GLN A 33 -24.54 10.52 -22.29
N PRO A 34 -23.45 9.84 -21.89
CA PRO A 34 -22.15 10.07 -22.50
C PRO A 34 -22.11 9.54 -23.94
N ASN A 35 -21.17 10.05 -24.73
CA ASN A 35 -20.99 9.61 -26.12
C ASN A 35 -20.74 8.08 -26.16
N PRO A 36 -21.56 7.28 -26.87
CA PRO A 36 -21.40 5.83 -26.94
C PRO A 36 -20.07 5.40 -27.57
N LYS A 37 -19.46 6.25 -28.41
CA LYS A 37 -18.16 5.97 -29.04
C LYS A 37 -17.00 5.82 -28.06
N TYR A 38 -17.17 6.25 -26.81
CA TYR A 38 -16.18 6.05 -25.75
C TYR A 38 -16.30 4.69 -25.06
N LEU A 39 -17.25 3.84 -25.48
CA LEU A 39 -17.28 2.44 -25.04
C LEU A 39 -16.20 1.65 -25.79
N VAL A 40 -15.54 0.76 -25.06
CA VAL A 40 -14.41 -0.01 -25.54
C VAL A 40 -14.74 -1.50 -25.43
N LYS A 41 -14.64 -2.20 -26.55
CA LYS A 41 -14.97 -3.62 -26.63
C LYS A 41 -13.81 -4.49 -26.10
N PRO A 42 -14.08 -5.59 -25.37
CA PRO A 42 -13.09 -6.63 -25.11
C PRO A 42 -12.38 -7.12 -26.37
N SER A 43 -11.10 -7.45 -26.27
CA SER A 43 -10.31 -8.01 -27.39
C SER A 43 -9.91 -9.46 -27.13
N GLY A 44 -9.85 -10.27 -28.19
CA GLY A 44 -9.44 -11.68 -28.14
C GLY A 44 -10.60 -12.67 -28.07
N SER A 45 -10.30 -13.93 -27.79
CA SER A 45 -11.27 -15.03 -27.81
C SER A 45 -11.76 -15.43 -26.41
N LEU A 46 -13.05 -15.75 -26.28
CA LEU A 46 -13.59 -16.41 -25.06
C LEU A 46 -13.00 -17.79 -24.81
N GLU A 47 -12.35 -18.40 -25.81
CA GLU A 47 -11.69 -19.71 -25.71
C GLU A 47 -10.22 -19.60 -25.25
N SER A 48 -9.72 -18.36 -25.08
CA SER A 48 -8.35 -18.10 -24.62
C SER A 48 -8.09 -18.73 -23.26
N GLN A 49 -6.90 -19.29 -23.05
CA GLN A 49 -6.53 -19.92 -21.78
C GLN A 49 -6.16 -18.91 -20.68
N ILE A 50 -5.82 -17.68 -21.07
CA ILE A 50 -5.42 -16.59 -20.20
C ILE A 50 -6.25 -15.32 -20.44
N ILE A 51 -6.60 -14.65 -19.34
CA ILE A 51 -7.25 -13.33 -19.30
C ILE A 51 -6.29 -12.29 -18.72
N HIS A 52 -6.29 -11.10 -19.31
CA HIS A 52 -5.86 -9.86 -18.66
C HIS A 52 -7.06 -8.97 -18.35
N HIS A 53 -7.32 -8.73 -17.07
CA HIS A 53 -8.46 -7.96 -16.56
C HIS A 53 -7.95 -6.63 -15.98
N LEU A 54 -8.25 -5.53 -16.69
CA LEU A 54 -7.84 -4.18 -16.34
C LEU A 54 -8.97 -3.40 -15.67
N HIS A 55 -8.71 -2.16 -15.28
CA HIS A 55 -9.66 -1.36 -14.54
C HIS A 55 -10.69 -0.65 -15.42
N GLN A 56 -10.21 0.28 -16.24
CA GLN A 56 -11.06 1.15 -17.03
C GLN A 56 -10.22 1.77 -18.15
N PRO A 57 -10.73 1.84 -19.38
CA PRO A 57 -10.05 2.50 -20.48
C PRO A 57 -9.79 3.98 -20.15
N SER A 58 -8.62 4.49 -20.53
CA SER A 58 -8.31 5.91 -20.40
C SER A 58 -8.67 6.69 -21.67
N MET A 59 -8.76 8.01 -21.55
CA MET A 59 -8.80 8.93 -22.70
C MET A 59 -7.43 9.11 -23.37
N SER A 60 -6.37 8.52 -22.84
CA SER A 60 -5.01 8.63 -23.38
C SER A 60 -4.74 7.51 -24.39
N SER A 61 -5.32 7.64 -25.58
CA SER A 61 -5.18 6.72 -26.71
C SER A 61 -5.28 7.51 -28.03
N ALA A 62 -4.61 7.02 -29.08
CA ALA A 62 -4.73 7.61 -30.42
C ALA A 62 -6.09 7.33 -31.07
N ARG A 63 -6.83 6.32 -30.59
CA ARG A 63 -8.15 5.91 -31.09
C ARG A 63 -9.19 6.06 -29.99
N LEU A 64 -9.64 7.30 -29.79
CA LEU A 64 -10.62 7.64 -28.76
C LEU A 64 -11.99 6.99 -29.02
N GLU A 65 -12.39 6.89 -30.28
CA GLU A 65 -13.70 6.42 -30.70
C GLU A 65 -13.68 4.96 -31.19
N ASP A 66 -14.70 4.18 -30.81
CA ASP A 66 -15.03 2.85 -31.34
C ASP A 66 -13.84 1.87 -31.30
N GLY A 67 -13.13 1.87 -30.16
CA GLY A 67 -11.93 1.08 -29.94
C GLY A 67 -12.19 -0.29 -29.30
N GLU A 68 -11.20 -1.16 -29.40
CA GLU A 68 -11.12 -2.36 -28.58
C GLU A 68 -10.03 -2.19 -27.51
N VAL A 69 -10.05 -3.04 -26.48
CA VAL A 69 -9.12 -2.93 -25.35
C VAL A 69 -7.67 -3.17 -25.79
N ALA A 70 -7.39 -4.07 -26.73
CA ALA A 70 -6.06 -4.32 -27.28
C ALA A 70 -5.59 -3.20 -28.23
N ASP A 71 -5.43 -2.00 -27.68
CA ASP A 71 -4.97 -0.80 -28.37
C ASP A 71 -3.51 -0.46 -28.00
N PRO A 72 -2.52 -0.72 -28.88
CA PRO A 72 -1.11 -0.45 -28.61
C PRO A 72 -0.78 1.04 -28.52
N SER A 73 -1.70 1.95 -28.90
CA SER A 73 -1.49 3.39 -28.71
C SER A 73 -1.70 3.85 -27.26
N ASN A 74 -2.37 3.04 -26.45
CA ASN A 74 -2.46 3.27 -25.01
C ASN A 74 -1.24 2.66 -24.31
N ALA A 75 -0.49 3.46 -23.56
CA ALA A 75 0.76 3.01 -22.96
C ALA A 75 0.59 1.87 -21.93
N CYS A 76 -0.49 1.88 -21.14
CA CYS A 76 -0.75 0.81 -20.16
C CYS A 76 -1.10 -0.52 -20.85
N VAL A 77 -1.95 -0.45 -21.87
CA VAL A 77 -2.32 -1.62 -22.67
C VAL A 77 -1.11 -2.14 -23.44
N ALA A 78 -0.33 -1.27 -24.08
CA ALA A 78 0.89 -1.64 -24.77
C ALA A 78 1.86 -2.38 -23.84
N MET A 79 1.97 -1.95 -22.57
CA MET A 79 2.80 -2.64 -21.59
C MET A 79 2.35 -4.10 -21.39
N VAL A 80 1.04 -4.35 -21.28
CA VAL A 80 0.45 -5.70 -21.13
C VAL A 80 0.60 -6.50 -22.42
N MET A 81 0.31 -5.90 -23.58
CA MET A 81 0.36 -6.57 -24.88
C MET A 81 1.77 -7.04 -25.27
N ASN A 82 2.82 -6.40 -24.77
CA ASN A 82 4.21 -6.75 -25.11
C ASN A 82 4.83 -7.82 -24.18
N ASN A 83 4.08 -8.34 -23.20
CA ASN A 83 4.55 -9.44 -22.35
C ASN A 83 3.38 -10.31 -21.85
N GLY A 84 3.27 -11.54 -22.39
CA GLY A 84 2.20 -12.45 -21.98
C GLY A 84 0.88 -12.28 -22.72
N PHE A 85 0.90 -11.70 -23.92
CA PHE A 85 -0.27 -11.51 -24.76
C PHE A 85 0.01 -12.04 -26.17
N VAL A 86 -0.95 -12.78 -26.71
CA VAL A 86 -0.96 -13.24 -28.10
C VAL A 86 -2.32 -12.90 -28.69
N GLU A 87 -2.31 -12.17 -29.81
CA GLU A 87 -3.53 -11.79 -30.51
C GLU A 87 -4.38 -13.03 -30.87
N GLY A 88 -5.69 -12.97 -30.60
CA GLY A 88 -6.61 -14.09 -30.82
C GLY A 88 -6.55 -15.23 -29.79
N HIS A 89 -5.43 -15.37 -29.05
CA HIS A 89 -5.22 -16.45 -28.06
C HIS A 89 -5.21 -15.95 -26.62
N THR A 90 -5.28 -14.64 -26.41
CA THR A 90 -5.39 -13.99 -25.11
C THR A 90 -6.63 -13.11 -25.08
N LEU A 91 -7.43 -13.22 -24.02
CA LEU A 91 -8.58 -12.35 -23.79
C LEU A 91 -8.14 -11.16 -22.93
N ILE A 92 -8.44 -9.94 -23.34
CA ILE A 92 -8.16 -8.73 -22.57
C ILE A 92 -9.42 -7.85 -22.50
N TYR A 93 -9.77 -7.43 -21.29
CA TYR A 93 -10.92 -6.56 -21.06
C TYR A 93 -10.70 -5.67 -19.83
N ASP A 94 -11.47 -4.58 -19.76
CA ASP A 94 -11.54 -3.72 -18.59
C ASP A 94 -12.76 -4.07 -17.73
N HIS A 95 -12.67 -3.81 -16.44
CA HIS A 95 -13.78 -4.00 -15.50
C HIS A 95 -14.96 -3.06 -15.84
N LEU A 96 -14.63 -1.82 -16.19
CA LEU A 96 -15.55 -0.82 -16.74
C LEU A 96 -15.20 -0.58 -18.21
N HIS A 97 -16.13 -0.78 -19.12
CA HIS A 97 -15.92 -0.78 -20.57
C HIS A 97 -16.09 0.61 -21.22
N ARG A 98 -15.88 1.70 -20.46
CA ARG A 98 -16.04 3.08 -20.94
C ARG A 98 -14.81 3.91 -20.61
N ARG A 99 -14.27 4.63 -21.61
CA ARG A 99 -13.18 5.58 -21.41
C ARG A 99 -13.54 6.66 -20.41
N HIS A 100 -12.62 6.96 -19.51
CA HIS A 100 -12.77 7.99 -18.50
C HIS A 100 -11.51 8.84 -18.39
N GLN A 101 -11.67 10.12 -18.05
CA GLN A 101 -10.56 11.06 -17.97
C GLN A 101 -9.64 10.77 -16.76
N THR A 102 -10.25 10.40 -15.64
CA THR A 102 -9.56 10.11 -14.38
C THR A 102 -9.54 8.62 -14.01
N SER A 103 -10.21 7.76 -14.79
CA SER A 103 -10.40 6.33 -14.45
C SER A 103 -11.01 6.12 -13.06
N GLU A 104 -11.99 6.95 -12.69
CA GLU A 104 -12.69 6.96 -11.41
C GLU A 104 -14.12 6.41 -11.51
N GLY A 105 -14.45 5.70 -12.59
CA GLY A 105 -15.82 5.26 -12.87
C GLY A 105 -16.44 4.39 -11.77
N LEU A 106 -15.64 3.62 -11.02
CA LEU A 106 -16.11 2.81 -9.89
C LEU A 106 -16.65 3.66 -8.72
N GLU A 107 -16.23 4.91 -8.64
CA GLU A 107 -16.59 5.86 -7.58
C GLU A 107 -17.66 6.84 -8.08
N ASP A 108 -17.57 7.26 -9.34
CA ASP A 108 -18.36 8.35 -9.91
C ASP A 108 -19.64 7.89 -10.65
N TYR A 109 -19.68 6.66 -11.17
CA TYR A 109 -20.82 6.23 -11.98
C TYR A 109 -22.08 5.99 -11.13
N PRO A 110 -23.27 6.35 -11.66
CA PRO A 110 -24.53 5.95 -11.04
C PRO A 110 -24.60 4.43 -10.87
N GLN A 111 -25.23 3.98 -9.79
CA GLN A 111 -25.28 2.56 -9.44
C GLN A 111 -25.90 1.68 -10.55
N ALA A 112 -26.89 2.19 -11.30
CA ALA A 112 -27.49 1.48 -12.42
C ALA A 112 -26.48 1.26 -13.58
N VAL A 113 -25.67 2.29 -13.86
CA VAL A 113 -24.60 2.21 -14.87
C VAL A 113 -23.52 1.24 -14.43
N LEU A 114 -23.06 1.33 -13.17
CA LEU A 114 -22.11 0.36 -12.62
C LEU A 114 -22.62 -1.08 -12.74
N LEU A 115 -23.90 -1.30 -12.41
CA LEU A 115 -24.50 -2.61 -12.53
C LEU A 115 -24.51 -3.10 -13.99
N ALA A 116 -24.75 -2.24 -14.98
CA ALA A 116 -24.70 -2.62 -16.39
C ALA A 116 -23.29 -3.08 -16.82
N HIS A 117 -22.25 -2.35 -16.42
CA HIS A 117 -20.84 -2.72 -16.68
C HIS A 117 -20.47 -4.03 -15.99
N GLU A 118 -20.76 -4.17 -14.69
CA GLU A 118 -20.47 -5.37 -13.92
C GLU A 118 -21.25 -6.59 -14.43
N THR A 119 -22.50 -6.41 -14.86
CA THR A 119 -23.29 -7.48 -15.48
C THR A 119 -22.61 -7.96 -16.76
N PHE A 120 -22.12 -7.05 -17.61
CA PHE A 120 -21.42 -7.42 -18.83
C PHE A 120 -20.09 -8.13 -18.54
N THR A 121 -19.29 -7.60 -17.61
CA THR A 121 -18.04 -8.22 -17.14
C THR A 121 -18.28 -9.64 -16.59
N HIS A 122 -19.29 -9.84 -15.75
CA HIS A 122 -19.64 -11.17 -15.24
C HIS A 122 -20.09 -12.13 -16.36
N ARG A 123 -20.83 -11.65 -17.36
CA ARG A 123 -21.20 -12.48 -18.53
C ARG A 123 -19.97 -12.92 -19.33
N ILE A 124 -18.94 -12.07 -19.45
CA ILE A 124 -17.64 -12.44 -20.05
C ILE A 124 -16.95 -13.50 -19.19
N GLU A 125 -16.86 -13.28 -17.89
CA GLU A 125 -16.23 -14.21 -16.92
C GLU A 125 -16.88 -15.61 -16.97
N ASP A 126 -18.21 -15.67 -16.98
CA ASP A 126 -19.01 -16.90 -17.07
C ASP A 126 -18.76 -17.64 -18.39
N SER A 127 -18.64 -16.91 -19.50
CA SER A 127 -18.53 -17.50 -20.83
C SER A 127 -17.11 -17.90 -21.21
N SER A 128 -16.10 -17.31 -20.56
CA SER A 128 -14.70 -17.56 -20.84
C SER A 128 -14.22 -18.94 -20.37
N GLU A 129 -13.42 -19.59 -21.20
CA GLU A 129 -12.77 -20.86 -20.91
C GLU A 129 -11.45 -20.74 -20.15
N ALA A 130 -10.96 -19.50 -20.00
CA ALA A 130 -9.66 -19.20 -19.42
C ALA A 130 -9.46 -19.84 -18.04
N LYS A 131 -8.32 -20.50 -17.89
CA LYS A 131 -7.90 -21.15 -16.64
C LYS A 131 -7.12 -20.21 -15.74
N VAL A 132 -6.56 -19.15 -16.31
CA VAL A 132 -5.76 -18.16 -15.60
C VAL A 132 -6.25 -16.76 -15.90
N GLU A 133 -6.31 -15.91 -14.89
CA GLU A 133 -6.64 -14.49 -15.03
C GLU A 133 -5.67 -13.62 -14.23
N VAL A 134 -5.13 -12.60 -14.88
CA VAL A 134 -4.28 -11.58 -14.26
C VAL A 134 -5.11 -10.32 -14.10
N VAL A 135 -5.34 -9.91 -12.85
CA VAL A 135 -6.15 -8.72 -12.53
C VAL A 135 -5.24 -7.57 -12.13
N TYR A 136 -5.31 -6.48 -12.88
CA TYR A 136 -4.45 -5.33 -12.75
C TYR A 136 -5.09 -4.22 -11.92
N GLY A 137 -4.45 -3.88 -10.80
CA GLY A 137 -4.78 -2.71 -10.00
C GLY A 137 -5.71 -2.96 -8.81
N ALA A 138 -5.42 -2.24 -7.72
CA ALA A 138 -6.04 -2.47 -6.42
C ALA A 138 -7.56 -2.23 -6.39
N LYS A 139 -8.08 -1.33 -7.23
CA LYS A 139 -9.53 -1.02 -7.26
C LYS A 139 -10.36 -2.22 -7.73
N VAL A 140 -9.98 -2.83 -8.86
CA VAL A 140 -10.62 -4.03 -9.39
C VAL A 140 -10.44 -5.21 -8.44
N GLN A 141 -9.23 -5.39 -7.91
CA GLN A 141 -8.95 -6.47 -6.94
C GLN A 141 -9.88 -6.38 -5.73
N LYS A 142 -10.00 -5.19 -5.11
CA LYS A 142 -10.92 -4.97 -3.99
C LYS A 142 -12.38 -5.20 -4.41
N ARG A 143 -12.78 -4.74 -5.60
CA ARG A 143 -14.15 -4.92 -6.10
C ARG A 143 -14.49 -6.39 -6.24
N LEU A 144 -13.60 -7.21 -6.83
CA LEU A 144 -13.75 -8.66 -6.96
C LEU A 144 -13.84 -9.34 -5.60
N LEU A 145 -12.93 -9.03 -4.67
CA LEU A 145 -12.90 -9.64 -3.34
C LEU A 145 -14.08 -9.24 -2.43
N ARG A 146 -14.73 -8.11 -2.73
CA ARG A 146 -15.90 -7.62 -1.97
C ARG A 146 -17.23 -8.13 -2.48
N ARG A 147 -17.25 -8.89 -3.59
CA ARG A 147 -18.47 -9.54 -4.07
C ARG A 147 -19.03 -10.44 -2.96
N PRO A 148 -20.27 -10.21 -2.48
CA PRO A 148 -20.81 -10.89 -1.30
C PRO A 148 -20.91 -12.42 -1.43
N ASP A 149 -21.07 -12.90 -2.65
CA ASP A 149 -21.26 -14.28 -3.05
C ASP A 149 -19.97 -14.95 -3.56
N ALA A 150 -18.91 -14.17 -3.79
CA ALA A 150 -17.67 -14.69 -4.34
C ALA A 150 -16.87 -15.46 -3.29
N ARG A 151 -16.43 -16.66 -3.67
CA ARG A 151 -15.61 -17.56 -2.85
C ARG A 151 -14.25 -17.77 -3.49
N TYR A 152 -13.21 -17.69 -2.67
CA TYR A 152 -11.82 -17.87 -3.09
C TYR A 152 -11.06 -18.74 -2.08
N THR A 153 -10.21 -19.63 -2.61
CA THR A 153 -9.15 -20.28 -1.83
C THR A 153 -7.84 -19.60 -2.17
N ILE A 154 -7.03 -19.23 -1.17
CA ILE A 154 -5.76 -18.55 -1.42
C ILE A 154 -4.62 -19.53 -1.16
N LEU A 155 -3.73 -19.69 -2.13
CA LEU A 155 -2.55 -20.53 -2.01
C LEU A 155 -1.30 -19.67 -2.20
N PRO A 156 -0.45 -19.52 -1.16
CA PRO A 156 0.85 -18.89 -1.35
C PRO A 156 1.75 -19.81 -2.18
N LEU A 157 2.36 -19.27 -3.22
CA LEU A 157 3.34 -19.99 -4.03
C LEU A 157 4.71 -20.04 -3.33
N TRP A 158 5.53 -21.00 -3.73
CA TRP A 158 6.86 -21.26 -3.17
C TRP A 158 7.93 -21.29 -4.27
N GLY A 159 9.18 -21.53 -3.89
CA GLY A 159 10.32 -21.54 -4.82
C GLY A 159 10.52 -20.19 -5.49
N ASP A 160 10.67 -20.20 -6.81
CA ASP A 160 10.91 -18.98 -7.63
C ASP A 160 9.73 -17.99 -7.60
N PHE A 161 8.53 -18.49 -7.30
CA PHE A 161 7.31 -17.70 -7.17
C PHE A 161 6.99 -17.33 -5.72
N LYS A 162 7.93 -17.51 -4.78
CA LYS A 162 7.75 -17.10 -3.39
C LYS A 162 7.31 -15.64 -3.30
N GLY A 163 6.23 -15.44 -2.55
CA GLY A 163 5.63 -14.12 -2.32
C GLY A 163 4.39 -13.87 -3.17
N ILE A 164 4.11 -14.69 -4.19
CA ILE A 164 2.88 -14.60 -4.99
C ILE A 164 1.75 -15.36 -4.31
N LEU A 165 0.54 -14.78 -4.35
CA LEU A 165 -0.69 -15.41 -3.92
C LEU A 165 -1.52 -15.83 -5.12
N LEU A 166 -1.90 -17.10 -5.15
CA LEU A 166 -2.82 -17.66 -6.13
C LEU A 166 -4.24 -17.67 -5.53
N PHE A 167 -5.19 -17.02 -6.19
CA PHE A 167 -6.59 -17.02 -5.79
C PHE A 167 -7.37 -18.00 -6.67
N LEU A 168 -7.78 -19.13 -6.10
CA LEU A 168 -8.62 -20.11 -6.79
C LEU A 168 -10.08 -19.70 -6.66
N ALA A 169 -10.65 -19.18 -7.74
CA ALA A 169 -12.06 -18.82 -7.82
C ALA A 169 -12.92 -20.09 -7.91
N TYR A 170 -13.88 -20.22 -7.00
CA TYR A 170 -14.78 -21.37 -6.97
C TYR A 170 -15.68 -21.39 -8.18
N GLU A 171 -15.99 -22.59 -8.66
CA GLU A 171 -16.95 -22.82 -9.75
C GLU A 171 -18.32 -22.23 -9.43
N SER A 172 -18.69 -22.21 -8.15
CA SER A 172 -19.96 -21.64 -7.66
C SER A 172 -20.09 -20.13 -7.85
N ASN A 173 -19.01 -19.42 -8.18
CA ASN A 173 -19.05 -17.97 -8.38
C ASN A 173 -19.65 -17.55 -9.73
N TYR A 174 -19.92 -18.51 -10.61
CA TYR A 174 -20.27 -18.29 -12.01
C TYR A 174 -21.71 -18.72 -12.28
N GLY A 175 -22.46 -17.96 -13.08
CA GLY A 175 -23.88 -18.21 -13.37
C GLY A 175 -24.12 -19.54 -14.11
N ASN A 176 -23.12 -20.01 -14.85
CA ASN A 176 -23.12 -21.27 -15.57
C ASN A 176 -22.20 -22.34 -14.91
N ALA A 177 -22.13 -22.35 -13.58
CA ALA A 177 -21.33 -23.28 -12.80
C ALA A 177 -21.47 -24.76 -13.23
N ASN A 178 -20.35 -25.45 -13.44
CA ASN A 178 -20.29 -26.88 -13.69
C ASN A 178 -19.93 -27.64 -12.40
N LEU A 179 -20.92 -28.22 -11.74
CA LEU A 179 -20.77 -28.90 -10.43
C LEU A 179 -19.75 -30.05 -10.38
N ARG A 180 -19.16 -30.45 -11.52
CA ARG A 180 -18.03 -31.40 -11.56
C ARG A 180 -16.72 -30.81 -11.06
N TYR A 181 -16.56 -29.49 -11.14
CA TYR A 181 -15.34 -28.80 -10.76
C TYR A 181 -15.55 -28.00 -9.48
N THR A 182 -14.50 -27.95 -8.65
CA THR A 182 -14.49 -27.10 -7.45
C THR A 182 -14.09 -25.68 -7.79
N PHE A 183 -13.15 -25.52 -8.72
CA PHE A 183 -12.55 -24.24 -9.10
C PHE A 183 -12.66 -24.05 -10.61
N ARG A 184 -13.00 -22.82 -11.00
CA ARG A 184 -13.09 -22.41 -12.42
C ARG A 184 -11.75 -21.89 -12.92
N ARG A 185 -11.11 -21.04 -12.12
CA ARG A 185 -9.99 -20.19 -12.56
C ARG A 185 -8.99 -19.92 -11.43
N ALA A 186 -7.73 -19.86 -11.80
CA ALA A 186 -6.64 -19.31 -11.01
C ALA A 186 -6.50 -17.81 -11.30
N ILE A 187 -6.58 -16.98 -10.27
CA ILE A 187 -6.49 -15.52 -10.36
C ILE A 187 -5.19 -15.06 -9.69
N LEU A 188 -4.46 -14.18 -10.37
CA LEU A 188 -3.27 -13.52 -9.88
C LEU A 188 -3.46 -12.01 -9.89
N PHE A 189 -3.07 -11.36 -8.80
CA PHE A 189 -3.22 -9.91 -8.66
C PHE A 189 -1.92 -9.21 -9.00
N ALA A 190 -1.97 -8.39 -10.04
CA ALA A 190 -0.87 -7.61 -10.56
C ALA A 190 -1.04 -6.13 -10.24
N VAL A 191 0.08 -5.42 -10.16
CA VAL A 191 0.10 -3.97 -10.04
C VAL A 191 -0.44 -3.35 -11.31
N HIS A 192 -1.21 -2.27 -11.19
CA HIS A 192 -1.72 -1.55 -12.36
C HIS A 192 -0.56 -1.06 -13.24
N PRO A 193 -0.59 -1.24 -14.58
CA PRO A 193 0.53 -0.86 -15.47
C PRO A 193 0.95 0.61 -15.31
N GLN A 194 0.00 1.51 -15.05
CA GLN A 194 0.29 2.93 -14.79
C GLN A 194 1.29 3.14 -13.65
N ARG A 195 1.22 2.34 -12.58
CA ARG A 195 2.15 2.43 -11.45
C ARG A 195 3.54 1.94 -11.82
N ILE A 196 3.64 0.93 -12.69
CA ILE A 196 4.93 0.40 -13.16
C ILE A 196 5.72 1.42 -14.00
N PHE A 197 5.07 2.36 -14.69
CA PHE A 197 5.78 3.46 -15.38
C PHE A 197 6.65 4.30 -14.44
N TYR A 198 6.26 4.43 -13.18
CA TYR A 198 6.97 5.22 -12.18
C TYR A 198 7.88 4.38 -11.29
N THR A 199 7.88 3.06 -11.47
CA THR A 199 8.70 2.14 -10.69
C THR A 199 10.14 2.12 -11.21
N PRO A 200 11.16 2.35 -10.35
CA PRO A 200 12.57 2.28 -10.75
C PRO A 200 12.96 0.88 -11.27
N ARG A 201 14.03 0.82 -12.06
CA ARG A 201 14.62 -0.47 -12.49
C ARG A 201 15.04 -1.28 -11.28
N GLY A 202 14.78 -2.59 -11.32
CA GLY A 202 15.10 -3.52 -10.24
C GLY A 202 14.31 -3.31 -8.95
N ALA A 203 13.33 -2.41 -8.91
CA ALA A 203 12.51 -2.23 -7.72
C ALA A 203 11.73 -3.52 -7.40
N PRO A 204 11.56 -3.88 -6.11
CA PRO A 204 10.90 -5.13 -5.70
C PRO A 204 9.53 -5.33 -6.33
N GLU A 205 8.78 -4.25 -6.55
CA GLU A 205 7.46 -4.28 -7.16
C GLU A 205 7.48 -4.69 -8.63
N ALA A 206 8.48 -4.24 -9.41
CA ALA A 206 8.64 -4.63 -10.80
C ALA A 206 9.11 -6.10 -10.93
N ILE A 207 10.00 -6.54 -10.04
CA ILE A 207 10.40 -7.95 -9.95
C ILE A 207 9.19 -8.83 -9.61
N HIS A 208 8.36 -8.38 -8.68
CA HIS A 208 7.14 -9.09 -8.30
C HIS A 208 6.15 -9.17 -9.46
N GLN A 209 5.98 -8.08 -10.20
CA GLN A 209 5.15 -8.04 -11.42
C GLN A 209 5.61 -9.06 -12.47
N ASP A 210 6.92 -9.13 -12.75
CA ASP A 210 7.48 -10.11 -13.69
C ASP A 210 7.17 -11.54 -13.26
N ARG A 211 7.32 -11.85 -11.97
CA ARG A 211 7.01 -13.18 -11.44
C ARG A 211 5.52 -13.51 -11.52
N ILE A 212 4.63 -12.55 -11.31
CA ILE A 212 3.18 -12.74 -11.44
C ILE A 212 2.82 -13.11 -12.88
N VAL A 213 3.29 -12.32 -13.85
CA VAL A 213 3.02 -12.58 -15.27
C VAL A 213 3.64 -13.91 -15.70
N ALA A 214 4.85 -14.23 -15.21
CA ALA A 214 5.50 -15.50 -15.45
C ALA A 214 4.71 -16.70 -14.89
N ALA A 215 4.20 -16.59 -13.67
CA ALA A 215 3.35 -17.62 -13.08
C ALA A 215 2.08 -17.82 -13.90
N ALA A 216 1.46 -16.72 -14.32
CA ALA A 216 0.22 -16.75 -15.09
C ALA A 216 0.38 -17.50 -16.41
N ILE A 217 1.39 -17.11 -17.20
CA ILE A 217 1.70 -17.71 -18.50
C ILE A 217 2.02 -19.19 -18.36
N ARG A 218 2.90 -19.55 -17.41
CA ARG A 218 3.27 -20.96 -17.19
C ARG A 218 2.10 -21.82 -16.77
N MET A 219 1.12 -21.29 -16.03
CA MET A 219 -0.10 -22.00 -15.69
C MET A 219 -1.08 -22.12 -16.87
N ALA A 220 -1.08 -21.15 -17.79
CA ALA A 220 -1.98 -21.14 -18.94
C ALA A 220 -1.55 -22.10 -20.06
N GLY A 221 -0.24 -22.40 -20.18
CA GLY A 221 0.31 -23.33 -21.18
C GLY A 221 1.39 -22.70 -22.08
N GLU A 222 2.15 -23.54 -22.78
CA GLU A 222 3.52 -23.25 -23.27
C GLU A 222 3.66 -22.36 -24.53
N ASP A 223 2.58 -21.82 -25.11
CA ASP A 223 2.69 -21.06 -26.38
C ASP A 223 2.65 -19.53 -26.23
N THR A 224 2.48 -19.00 -25.02
CA THR A 224 2.48 -17.54 -24.81
C THR A 224 3.91 -17.04 -24.57
N PRO A 225 4.43 -16.11 -25.40
CA PRO A 225 5.78 -15.61 -25.24
C PRO A 225 5.90 -14.80 -23.95
N ILE A 226 6.94 -15.10 -23.20
CA ILE A 226 7.33 -14.36 -22.00
C ILE A 226 8.67 -13.67 -22.24
N MET A 227 8.70 -12.36 -21.97
CA MET A 227 9.95 -11.62 -21.94
C MET A 227 10.47 -11.63 -20.50
N GLU A 228 11.59 -12.34 -20.28
CA GLU A 228 12.24 -12.34 -18.97
C GLU A 228 12.64 -10.92 -18.57
N ASP A 229 12.47 -10.61 -17.29
CA ASP A 229 12.86 -9.36 -16.68
C ASP A 229 12.24 -8.10 -17.34
N TYR A 230 11.06 -8.25 -17.94
CA TYR A 230 10.41 -7.22 -18.73
C TYR A 230 10.12 -5.94 -17.93
N HIS A 231 9.47 -6.06 -16.78
CA HIS A 231 9.14 -4.92 -15.93
C HIS A 231 10.37 -4.46 -15.13
N GLN A 232 11.16 -5.37 -14.57
CA GLN A 232 12.32 -5.00 -13.74
C GLN A 232 13.38 -4.23 -14.52
N ASN A 233 13.59 -4.56 -15.80
CA ASN A 233 14.52 -3.84 -16.67
C ASN A 233 13.84 -2.72 -17.48
N ARG A 234 12.54 -2.51 -17.27
CA ARG A 234 11.70 -1.55 -18.01
C ARG A 234 11.77 -1.72 -19.53
N ARG A 235 11.80 -2.96 -20.02
CA ARG A 235 11.84 -3.25 -21.47
C ARG A 235 10.60 -2.73 -22.21
N PHE A 236 9.50 -2.49 -21.52
CA PHE A 236 8.32 -1.80 -22.06
C PHE A 236 8.62 -0.39 -22.60
N SER A 237 9.70 0.27 -22.17
CA SER A 237 10.03 1.63 -22.64
C SER A 237 10.39 1.69 -24.12
N THR A 238 10.84 0.59 -24.73
CA THR A 238 11.19 0.55 -26.15
C THR A 238 9.97 0.49 -27.06
N PHE A 239 8.82 0.03 -26.53
CA PHE A 239 7.57 -0.16 -27.28
C PHE A 239 6.55 0.96 -27.03
N THR A 240 6.82 1.82 -26.06
CA THR A 240 5.96 2.95 -25.68
C THR A 240 6.47 4.28 -26.26
N SER A 241 7.15 4.23 -27.41
CA SER A 241 7.91 5.31 -28.08
C SER A 241 7.14 6.61 -28.41
N SER A 242 5.86 6.71 -28.05
CA SER A 242 5.05 7.94 -28.01
C SER A 242 5.11 8.69 -26.67
N THR A 243 6.06 8.36 -25.78
CA THR A 243 6.21 8.96 -24.44
C THR A 243 6.36 10.49 -24.43
N SER A 244 6.81 11.14 -25.51
CA SER A 244 6.85 12.61 -25.55
C SER A 244 5.47 13.26 -25.64
N PHE A 245 4.47 12.60 -26.23
CA PHE A 245 3.11 13.14 -26.37
C PHE A 245 2.19 12.72 -25.21
N LEU A 246 2.46 11.56 -24.60
CA LEU A 246 1.68 11.02 -23.48
C LEU A 246 2.14 11.51 -22.11
N ALA A 247 3.40 11.93 -21.95
CA ALA A 247 3.84 12.61 -20.74
C ALA A 247 2.98 13.88 -20.49
N ASP A 248 2.85 14.77 -21.47
CA ASP A 248 2.07 16.01 -21.29
C ASP A 248 0.59 15.77 -20.95
N THR A 249 -0.02 14.68 -21.41
CA THR A 249 -1.45 14.40 -21.23
C THR A 249 -1.76 13.59 -19.96
N ILE A 250 -0.86 12.69 -19.53
CA ILE A 250 -1.00 11.91 -18.29
C ILE A 250 -0.68 12.78 -17.06
N PHE A 251 0.12 13.84 -17.22
CA PHE A 251 0.52 14.78 -16.16
C PHE A 251 -0.61 15.62 -15.56
N CYS A 252 -1.79 15.69 -16.20
CA CYS A 252 -2.90 16.55 -15.76
C CYS A 252 -3.99 15.84 -14.93
N SER A 253 -3.82 14.55 -14.59
CA SER A 253 -4.80 13.82 -13.77
C SER A 253 -4.31 13.70 -12.33
N PRO A 254 -5.01 14.27 -11.33
CA PRO A 254 -4.55 14.23 -9.94
C PRO A 254 -4.66 12.79 -9.41
N LEU A 255 -3.51 12.16 -9.14
CA LEU A 255 -3.42 10.92 -8.35
C LEU A 255 -3.68 11.24 -6.87
N SER A 256 -4.86 11.80 -6.53
CA SER A 256 -5.13 12.38 -5.22
C SER A 256 -5.60 11.40 -4.14
N ASN A 257 -5.81 10.11 -4.44
CA ASN A 257 -6.44 9.18 -3.47
C ASN A 257 -5.62 7.94 -3.07
N ILE A 258 -4.33 7.84 -3.39
CA ILE A 258 -3.49 6.81 -2.75
C ILE A 258 -2.84 7.44 -1.52
N SER A 259 -3.50 7.30 -0.36
CA SER A 259 -2.86 7.49 0.95
C SER A 259 -1.81 6.41 1.17
N ASP A 260 -0.69 6.47 0.44
CA ASP A 260 0.40 5.50 0.55
C ASP A 260 1.25 5.86 1.78
N ARG A 261 0.79 5.38 2.95
CA ARG A 261 1.58 5.22 4.17
C ARG A 261 2.63 4.09 4.03
N ARG A 262 2.75 3.42 2.88
CA ARG A 262 3.47 2.14 2.72
C ARG A 262 4.93 2.22 2.28
N LEU A 263 5.52 3.41 2.19
CA LEU A 263 6.91 3.57 1.72
C LEU A 263 7.98 3.63 2.83
N GLN A 264 7.63 3.39 4.11
CA GLN A 264 8.57 3.52 5.23
C GLN A 264 9.39 2.26 5.57
N ASP A 265 9.05 1.06 5.07
CA ASP A 265 9.63 -0.20 5.59
C ASP A 265 10.57 -0.98 4.65
N LEU A 266 11.16 -0.35 3.65
CA LEU A 266 12.26 -0.98 2.89
C LEU A 266 13.61 -0.52 3.44
N THR A 267 14.00 -1.03 4.61
CA THR A 267 15.42 -1.06 5.00
C THR A 267 16.15 -2.07 4.12
N CYS A 268 16.73 -1.58 3.03
CA CYS A 268 17.61 -2.35 2.18
C CYS A 268 19.00 -2.43 2.84
N THR A 269 19.30 -3.52 3.55
CA THR A 269 20.69 -3.92 3.81
C THR A 269 21.22 -4.62 2.56
N ALA A 270 21.64 -3.84 1.56
CA ALA A 270 22.40 -4.37 0.44
C ALA A 270 23.89 -4.34 0.78
N GLU A 271 24.49 -5.51 0.98
CA GLU A 271 25.94 -5.68 0.91
C GLU A 271 26.38 -5.41 -0.53
N LEU A 272 27.04 -4.27 -0.74
CA LEU A 272 27.55 -3.85 -2.05
C LEU A 272 28.82 -4.63 -2.39
N SER A 273 28.71 -5.53 -3.37
CA SER A 273 29.85 -6.04 -4.12
C SER A 273 30.12 -5.10 -5.30
N ALA A 274 31.25 -4.40 -5.22
CA ALA A 274 31.68 -3.41 -6.21
C ALA A 274 32.41 -4.07 -7.38
N LYS A 275 32.00 -3.76 -8.63
CA LYS A 275 32.88 -3.70 -9.81
C LYS A 275 32.35 -2.74 -10.89
N GLY A 276 33.14 -1.70 -11.18
CA GLY A 276 33.50 -1.33 -12.56
C GLY A 276 32.74 -0.21 -13.31
N SER A 277 33.14 1.05 -13.03
CA SER A 277 33.32 2.24 -13.91
C SER A 277 32.27 2.68 -14.95
N VAL A 278 31.72 3.89 -14.74
CA VAL A 278 31.81 5.07 -15.65
C VAL A 278 31.80 6.34 -14.75
N GLU A 279 32.49 7.40 -15.17
CA GLU A 279 32.60 8.73 -14.53
C GLU A 279 31.24 9.44 -14.31
N GLY A 280 30.43 8.91 -13.40
CA GLY A 280 29.29 9.60 -12.82
C GLY A 280 29.61 10.00 -11.38
N ALA A 281 29.15 11.16 -10.93
CA ALA A 281 29.25 11.55 -9.53
C ALA A 281 28.71 10.41 -8.64
N ASP A 282 29.52 9.92 -7.70
CA ASP A 282 29.09 8.89 -6.75
C ASP A 282 28.10 9.50 -5.76
N TRP A 283 26.82 9.52 -6.14
CA TRP A 283 25.72 10.08 -5.36
C TRP A 283 25.51 9.36 -4.02
N TYR A 284 25.95 8.10 -3.88
CA TYR A 284 25.70 7.29 -2.67
C TYR A 284 26.47 7.81 -1.45
N GLY A 285 27.60 8.48 -1.64
CA GLY A 285 28.35 9.15 -0.57
C GLY A 285 27.81 10.53 -0.20
N LEU A 286 26.89 11.08 -1.01
CA LEU A 286 26.45 12.48 -0.94
C LEU A 286 25.05 12.64 -0.35
N PHE A 287 24.22 11.60 -0.44
CA PHE A 287 22.83 11.62 0.01
C PHE A 287 22.55 10.54 1.05
N ASN A 288 21.71 10.87 2.03
CA ASN A 288 21.21 9.94 3.03
C ASN A 288 19.71 9.69 2.78
N PRO A 289 19.26 8.42 2.68
CA PRO A 289 17.85 8.09 2.47
C PRO A 289 16.94 8.47 3.65
N LYS A 290 17.51 8.65 4.86
CA LYS A 290 16.82 9.17 6.05
C LYS A 290 17.41 10.54 6.43
N PRO A 291 17.23 11.59 5.61
CA PRO A 291 17.86 12.89 5.82
C PRO A 291 17.20 13.68 6.95
N HIS A 292 16.33 13.06 7.73
CA HIS A 292 15.45 13.76 8.65
C HIS A 292 16.23 14.56 9.67
N SER A 293 17.33 14.04 10.22
CA SER A 293 18.02 14.78 11.27
C SER A 293 18.73 16.02 10.75
N TYR A 294 18.62 17.13 11.48
CA TYR A 294 19.30 18.38 11.14
C TYR A 294 20.83 18.20 11.02
N GLN A 295 21.40 17.37 11.91
CA GLN A 295 22.82 17.03 11.88
C GLN A 295 23.20 16.27 10.60
N THR A 296 22.36 15.34 10.16
CA THR A 296 22.54 14.61 8.90
C THR A 296 22.51 15.59 7.73
N MET A 297 21.54 16.50 7.67
CA MET A 297 21.47 17.51 6.60
C MET A 297 22.74 18.36 6.53
N LEU A 298 23.22 18.89 7.67
CA LEU A 298 24.46 19.68 7.70
C LEU A 298 25.69 18.91 7.21
N GLN A 299 25.73 17.60 7.42
CA GLN A 299 26.85 16.76 7.00
C GLN A 299 26.86 16.49 5.49
N PHE A 300 25.68 16.31 4.89
CA PHE A 300 25.54 15.82 3.51
C PHE A 300 25.27 16.94 2.49
N LEU A 301 24.46 17.96 2.84
CA LEU A 301 24.04 19.01 1.90
C LEU A 301 25.21 19.82 1.29
N PRO A 302 26.29 20.19 2.01
CA PRO A 302 27.40 20.93 1.40
C PRO A 302 28.07 20.15 0.27
N LYS A 303 28.25 18.83 0.46
CA LYS A 303 28.87 17.96 -0.56
C LYS A 303 27.93 17.72 -1.73
N ALA A 304 26.63 17.57 -1.47
CA ALA A 304 25.63 17.48 -2.51
C ALA A 304 25.62 18.76 -3.37
N LEU A 305 25.66 19.96 -2.77
CA LEU A 305 25.70 21.21 -3.53
C LEU A 305 26.90 21.28 -4.48
N GLN A 306 28.09 20.87 -4.02
CA GLN A 306 29.29 20.83 -4.84
C GLN A 306 29.16 19.89 -6.05
N SER A 307 28.46 18.75 -5.91
CA SER A 307 28.30 17.82 -7.04
C SER A 307 27.32 18.32 -8.11
N PHE A 308 26.45 19.29 -7.78
CA PHE A 308 25.61 19.96 -8.77
C PHE A 308 26.35 21.02 -9.60
N GLU A 309 27.57 21.43 -9.20
CA GLU A 309 28.37 22.42 -9.94
C GLU A 309 29.02 21.84 -11.21
N GLY A 310 29.01 20.51 -11.38
CA GLY A 310 29.46 19.83 -12.60
C GLY A 310 28.43 19.76 -13.72
N ASN A 311 28.81 19.17 -14.87
CA ASN A 311 27.88 18.78 -15.93
C ASN A 311 27.04 17.57 -15.48
N VAL A 312 26.00 17.84 -14.69
CA VAL A 312 24.97 16.84 -14.35
C VAL A 312 23.95 16.78 -15.47
N GLU A 313 23.56 15.57 -15.87
CA GLU A 313 22.48 15.35 -16.84
C GLU A 313 21.20 16.09 -16.42
N GLU A 314 20.49 16.68 -17.38
CA GLU A 314 19.17 17.27 -17.13
C GLU A 314 18.14 16.17 -16.89
N TRP A 315 17.32 16.34 -15.86
CA TRP A 315 16.20 15.46 -15.57
C TRP A 315 14.90 16.12 -16.02
N ASN A 316 14.08 15.37 -16.73
CA ASN A 316 12.73 15.78 -17.10
C ASN A 316 11.71 15.28 -16.07
N TYR A 317 12.01 14.17 -15.41
CA TYR A 317 11.08 13.49 -14.49
C TYR A 317 11.75 13.05 -13.18
N PRO A 318 11.03 13.06 -12.03
CA PRO A 318 11.58 12.55 -10.77
C PRO A 318 12.02 11.07 -10.84
N SER A 319 11.45 10.27 -11.74
CA SER A 319 11.85 8.88 -11.97
C SER A 319 13.23 8.73 -12.62
N GLU A 320 13.77 9.81 -13.19
CA GLU A 320 15.12 9.85 -13.78
C GLU A 320 16.19 10.21 -12.76
N PHE A 321 15.80 10.56 -11.52
CA PHE A 321 16.76 10.84 -10.46
C PHE A 321 17.67 9.65 -10.22
N PRO A 322 18.98 9.90 -10.02
CA PRO A 322 19.87 8.93 -9.42
C PRO A 322 19.25 8.38 -8.13
N GLU A 323 19.32 7.07 -7.92
CA GLU A 323 18.67 6.39 -6.79
C GLU A 323 18.94 7.07 -5.42
N PRO A 324 20.15 7.55 -5.09
CA PRO A 324 20.39 8.25 -3.83
C PRO A 324 19.61 9.57 -3.69
N ILE A 325 19.44 10.31 -4.80
CA ILE A 325 18.64 11.53 -4.84
C ILE A 325 17.16 11.19 -4.70
N LEU A 326 16.69 10.17 -5.41
CA LEU A 326 15.30 9.72 -5.31
C LEU A 326 14.95 9.27 -3.88
N GLN A 327 15.84 8.55 -3.22
CA GLN A 327 15.66 8.11 -1.83
C GLN A 327 15.69 9.28 -0.85
N TRP A 328 16.64 10.21 -1.01
CA TRP A 328 16.65 11.45 -0.23
C TRP A 328 15.35 12.22 -0.43
N PHE A 329 14.90 12.36 -1.68
CA PHE A 329 13.70 13.08 -2.06
C PHE A 329 12.44 12.46 -1.41
N LYS A 330 12.30 11.13 -1.45
CA LYS A 330 11.27 10.39 -0.71
C LYS A 330 11.36 10.62 0.81
N GLY A 331 12.57 10.64 1.36
CA GLY A 331 12.81 10.96 2.76
C GLY A 331 12.43 12.41 3.14
N GLN A 332 12.46 13.35 2.20
CA GLN A 332 12.03 14.73 2.44
C GLN A 332 10.50 14.90 2.47
N ARG A 333 9.70 13.84 2.22
CA ARG A 333 8.23 13.92 2.14
C ARG A 333 7.62 14.64 3.35
N HIS A 334 8.01 14.25 4.56
CA HIS A 334 7.46 14.83 5.79
C HIS A 334 8.14 16.13 6.21
N ILE A 335 9.17 16.58 5.50
CA ILE A 335 9.96 17.77 5.86
C ILE A 335 9.61 18.93 4.95
N LEU A 336 9.69 18.69 3.63
CA LEU A 336 9.49 19.67 2.58
C LEU A 336 8.11 19.54 1.93
N PHE A 337 7.64 18.31 1.71
CA PHE A 337 6.42 18.02 0.93
C PHE A 337 5.24 17.63 1.82
N HIS A 338 5.18 18.17 3.04
CA HIS A 338 4.20 17.73 4.04
C HIS A 338 2.75 18.11 3.66
N ASP A 339 2.58 19.16 2.85
CA ASP A 339 1.29 19.61 2.30
C ASP A 339 0.99 19.01 0.92
N CYS A 340 1.93 18.26 0.33
CA CYS A 340 1.79 17.71 -1.01
C CYS A 340 1.14 16.33 -0.94
N SER A 341 0.10 16.13 -1.74
CA SER A 341 -0.54 14.82 -1.90
C SER A 341 0.30 13.85 -2.74
N SER A 342 1.03 14.39 -3.72
CA SER A 342 1.90 13.68 -4.65
C SER A 342 3.36 14.13 -4.50
N LEU A 343 4.26 13.48 -5.24
CA LEU A 343 5.68 13.85 -5.32
C LEU A 343 6.06 14.01 -6.80
N ASP A 344 5.28 14.83 -7.51
CA ASP A 344 5.50 15.12 -8.93
C ASP A 344 6.28 16.43 -9.16
N SER A 345 6.50 16.79 -10.42
CA SER A 345 7.23 18.01 -10.79
C SER A 345 6.52 19.29 -10.35
N THR A 346 5.20 19.29 -10.25
CA THR A 346 4.39 20.44 -9.80
C THR A 346 4.57 20.67 -8.30
N ASP A 347 4.57 19.60 -7.51
CA ASP A 347 4.87 19.64 -6.09
C ASP A 347 6.29 20.17 -5.83
N ILE A 348 7.26 19.71 -6.63
CA ILE A 348 8.65 20.20 -6.58
C ILE A 348 8.73 21.69 -6.88
N LEU A 349 8.05 22.15 -7.92
CA LEU A 349 8.00 23.56 -8.29
C LEU A 349 7.36 24.42 -7.19
N SER A 350 6.26 23.96 -6.61
CA SER A 350 5.59 24.63 -5.49
C SER A 350 6.51 24.78 -4.28
N VAL A 351 7.17 23.69 -3.87
CA VAL A 351 8.14 23.73 -2.76
C VAL A 351 9.33 24.62 -3.09
N TYR A 352 9.85 24.55 -4.32
CA TYR A 352 10.93 25.41 -4.79
C TYR A 352 10.55 26.90 -4.67
N HIS A 353 9.38 27.31 -5.18
CA HIS A 353 8.93 28.70 -5.08
C HIS A 353 8.72 29.16 -3.63
N ARG A 354 8.24 28.27 -2.76
CA ARG A 354 8.08 28.58 -1.33
C ARG A 354 9.41 28.81 -0.63
N LEU A 355 10.44 28.03 -0.94
CA LEU A 355 11.76 28.12 -0.32
C LEU A 355 12.66 29.18 -0.97
N CYS A 356 12.44 29.46 -2.25
CA CYS A 356 13.26 30.35 -3.07
C CYS A 356 12.42 31.52 -3.64
N PRO A 357 11.77 32.37 -2.82
CA PRO A 357 10.85 33.40 -3.33
C PRO A 357 11.53 34.42 -4.26
N SER A 358 12.84 34.64 -4.10
CA SER A 358 13.62 35.59 -4.93
C SER A 358 13.81 35.14 -6.38
N SER A 359 13.53 33.87 -6.73
CA SER A 359 13.65 33.38 -8.12
C SER A 359 12.40 33.60 -8.96
N ILE A 360 11.29 34.07 -8.36
CA ILE A 360 10.01 34.29 -9.05
C ILE A 360 10.07 35.49 -10.01
N SER A 361 11.02 36.42 -9.83
CA SER A 361 11.10 37.66 -10.61
C SER A 361 11.57 37.51 -12.06
N ASP A 362 12.01 36.32 -12.48
CA ASP A 362 12.52 36.06 -13.84
C ASP A 362 11.54 35.16 -14.62
N GLU A 363 10.35 35.70 -14.95
CA GLU A 363 9.23 34.99 -15.58
C GLU A 363 9.53 34.36 -16.97
N ARG A 364 10.73 34.54 -17.50
CA ARG A 364 11.04 34.20 -18.90
C ARG A 364 11.45 32.74 -19.13
N LYS A 365 11.80 31.98 -18.08
CA LYS A 365 12.12 30.55 -18.20
C LYS A 365 11.73 29.78 -16.94
N SER A 366 10.88 28.77 -17.08
CA SER A 366 10.61 27.81 -16.00
C SER A 366 11.92 27.09 -15.63
N PRO A 367 12.23 26.95 -14.33
CA PRO A 367 13.44 26.25 -13.89
C PRO A 367 13.39 24.78 -14.31
N SER A 368 14.53 24.20 -14.70
CA SER A 368 14.62 22.76 -14.94
C SER A 368 14.41 22.00 -13.62
N LEU A 369 14.08 20.70 -13.70
CA LEU A 369 13.94 19.87 -12.50
C LEU A 369 15.23 19.83 -11.68
N ARG A 370 16.38 19.85 -12.37
CA ARG A 370 17.70 19.97 -11.74
C ARG A 370 17.83 21.28 -10.96
N ASP A 371 17.48 22.41 -11.56
CA ASP A 371 17.56 23.73 -10.92
C ASP A 371 16.64 23.82 -9.70
N MET A 372 15.45 23.22 -9.80
CA MET A 372 14.51 23.16 -8.70
C MET A 372 15.09 22.37 -7.52
N VAL A 373 15.60 21.15 -7.77
CA VAL A 373 16.22 20.31 -6.74
C VAL A 373 17.44 21.00 -6.12
N TYR A 374 18.31 21.59 -6.95
CA TYR A 374 19.47 22.36 -6.48
C TYR A 374 19.06 23.53 -5.57
N GLY A 375 18.09 24.33 -5.99
CA GLY A 375 17.61 25.46 -5.20
C GLY A 375 16.98 25.03 -3.88
N ILE A 376 16.25 23.92 -3.85
CA ILE A 376 15.70 23.33 -2.62
C ILE A 376 16.83 22.92 -1.67
N ILE A 377 17.83 22.17 -2.15
CA ILE A 377 18.98 21.75 -1.35
C ILE A 377 19.74 22.96 -0.80
N LYS A 378 19.92 24.00 -1.63
CA LYS A 378 20.59 25.24 -1.25
C LYS A 378 19.80 25.99 -0.17
N ALA A 379 18.50 26.14 -0.35
CA ALA A 379 17.64 26.78 0.64
C ALA A 379 17.66 26.04 2.00
N GLN A 380 17.72 24.70 1.99
CA GLN A 380 17.89 23.91 3.21
C GLN A 380 19.26 24.11 3.86
N HIS A 381 20.33 24.19 3.06
CA HIS A 381 21.68 24.45 3.55
C HIS A 381 21.81 25.84 4.19
N ASP A 382 21.21 26.85 3.57
CA ASP A 382 21.28 28.24 4.02
C ASP A 382 20.33 28.54 5.19
N PHE A 383 19.47 27.58 5.56
CA PHE A 383 18.53 27.74 6.64
C PHE A 383 19.26 27.85 8.00
N PRO A 384 18.97 28.89 8.80
CA PRO A 384 19.71 29.13 10.03
C PRO A 384 19.45 28.03 11.08
N PRO A 385 20.47 27.64 11.85
CA PRO A 385 20.27 26.71 12.95
C PRO A 385 19.33 27.31 14.01
N PRO A 386 18.59 26.46 14.76
CA PRO A 386 17.73 26.94 15.83
C PRO A 386 18.53 27.79 16.84
N PRO A 387 17.98 28.94 17.30
CA PRO A 387 18.73 29.91 18.09
C PRO A 387 19.12 29.43 19.50
N ASP A 388 18.39 28.45 20.07
CA ASP A 388 18.57 28.03 21.46
C ASP A 388 19.56 26.85 21.59
N ARG A 389 20.62 27.05 22.40
CA ARG A 389 21.68 26.07 22.70
C ARG A 389 21.13 24.78 23.33
N HIS A 390 20.04 24.83 24.10
CA HIS A 390 19.40 23.63 24.65
C HIS A 390 18.68 22.81 23.57
N LEU A 391 18.37 23.42 22.42
CA LEU A 391 17.91 22.74 21.21
C LEU A 391 19.07 22.15 20.40
N ARG A 392 20.29 22.03 20.95
CA ARG A 392 21.38 21.29 20.28
C ARG A 392 21.50 19.85 20.77
N ASN A 393 20.96 19.55 21.95
CA ASN A 393 20.97 18.20 22.48
C ASN A 393 20.00 17.31 21.68
N HIS A 394 20.50 16.15 21.25
CA HIS A 394 19.73 15.14 20.52
C HIS A 394 19.16 15.58 19.17
N GLN A 395 19.82 16.51 18.45
CA GLN A 395 19.43 16.90 17.08
C GLN A 395 19.40 15.72 16.08
N HIS A 396 20.06 14.61 16.39
CA HIS A 396 19.95 13.37 15.62
C HIS A 396 18.58 12.67 15.76
N LEU A 397 17.75 13.05 16.74
CA LEU A 397 16.45 12.43 17.03
C LEU A 397 15.23 13.25 16.58
N TRP A 398 15.44 14.50 16.14
CA TRP A 398 14.35 15.36 15.68
C TRP A 398 14.77 16.30 14.56
N TYR A 399 13.78 16.87 13.89
CA TYR A 399 13.92 17.82 12.80
C TYR A 399 12.91 18.95 12.87
N VAL A 400 13.14 19.98 12.05
CA VAL A 400 12.22 21.12 11.87
C VAL A 400 11.73 21.06 10.43
N GLN A 401 10.43 21.28 10.22
CA GLN A 401 9.88 21.38 8.86
C GLN A 401 10.17 22.77 8.29
N TYR A 402 10.54 22.84 7.02
CA TYR A 402 10.91 24.11 6.38
C TYR A 402 9.67 24.83 5.87
N GLY A 403 9.60 26.14 6.12
CA GLY A 403 8.53 26.99 5.60
C GLY A 403 7.17 26.83 6.29
N LEU A 404 7.10 26.13 7.43
CA LEU A 404 5.86 25.94 8.18
C LEU A 404 5.59 27.08 9.16
N GLN A 405 4.30 27.33 9.36
CA GLN A 405 3.78 28.24 10.36
C GLN A 405 3.90 27.62 11.77
N ASP A 406 4.01 28.47 12.78
CA ASP A 406 4.07 28.07 14.19
C ASP A 406 2.88 27.17 14.56
N ILE A 407 3.13 26.14 15.37
CA ILE A 407 2.07 25.22 15.80
C ILE A 407 1.46 25.70 17.11
N GLU A 408 0.14 25.84 17.16
CA GLU A 408 -0.55 26.10 18.42
C GLU A 408 -0.43 24.90 19.37
N THR A 409 0.00 25.15 20.60
CA THR A 409 0.18 24.09 21.61
C THR A 409 -0.70 24.30 22.83
N CYS A 410 -1.16 23.19 23.40
CA CYS A 410 -1.95 23.16 24.63
C CYS A 410 -1.31 22.26 25.69
N CYS A 411 -1.61 22.56 26.96
CA CYS A 411 -1.11 21.78 28.07
C CYS A 411 -1.72 20.37 28.08
N ALA A 412 -0.88 19.33 28.09
CA ALA A 412 -1.33 17.94 28.10
C ALA A 412 -2.10 17.55 29.38
N VAL A 413 -2.07 18.38 30.43
CA VAL A 413 -2.78 18.12 31.70
C VAL A 413 -4.11 18.88 31.77
N CYS A 414 -4.11 20.20 31.56
CA CYS A 414 -5.32 21.02 31.71
C CYS A 414 -5.98 21.43 30.39
N GLY A 415 -5.40 21.10 29.23
CA GLY A 415 -5.94 21.43 27.92
C GLY A 415 -5.86 22.91 27.50
N VAL A 416 -5.44 23.82 28.40
CA VAL A 416 -5.35 25.25 28.09
C VAL A 416 -4.30 25.50 27.00
N ILE A 417 -4.70 26.24 25.96
CA ILE A 417 -3.81 26.74 24.91
C ILE A 417 -2.81 27.69 25.56
N CYS A 418 -1.52 27.38 25.44
CA CYS A 418 -0.48 28.11 26.15
C CYS A 418 0.18 29.13 25.23
N ARG A 419 0.73 28.67 24.10
CA ARG A 419 1.44 29.50 23.13
C ARG A 419 1.64 28.76 21.80
N LYS A 420 2.01 29.51 20.78
CA LYS A 420 2.56 28.99 19.54
C LYS A 420 3.99 28.49 19.75
N ASP A 421 4.31 27.35 19.16
CA ASP A 421 5.67 26.81 19.11
C ASP A 421 6.29 27.24 17.79
N ASP A 422 7.06 28.31 17.84
CA ASP A 422 7.70 28.94 16.67
C ASP A 422 8.82 28.08 16.06
N TRP A 423 9.16 26.96 16.72
CA TRP A 423 10.16 25.99 16.29
C TRP A 423 9.67 24.57 16.55
N PRO A 424 8.62 24.13 15.85
CA PRO A 424 8.03 22.82 16.07
C PRO A 424 9.04 21.73 15.74
N LYS A 425 9.19 20.79 16.67
CA LYS A 425 10.09 19.66 16.51
C LYS A 425 9.32 18.42 16.09
N TRP A 426 9.90 17.67 15.18
CA TRP A 426 9.32 16.45 14.64
C TRP A 426 10.28 15.29 14.80
N SER A 427 9.78 14.09 15.02
CA SER A 427 10.61 12.92 15.29
C SER A 427 11.33 12.41 14.04
N VAL A 428 12.65 12.19 14.12
CA VAL A 428 13.42 11.56 13.03
C VAL A 428 12.98 10.13 12.78
N ASN A 429 12.75 9.38 13.86
CA ASN A 429 12.39 7.96 13.77
C ASN A 429 10.89 7.75 13.51
N ARG A 430 10.08 8.82 13.57
CA ARG A 430 8.65 8.82 13.25
C ARG A 430 8.29 10.10 12.49
N PRO A 431 8.68 10.22 11.20
CA PRO A 431 8.43 11.43 10.44
C PRO A 431 6.94 11.82 10.45
N GLY A 432 6.63 13.11 10.63
CA GLY A 432 5.26 13.59 10.78
C GLY A 432 4.66 13.46 12.19
N VAL A 433 5.45 13.07 13.20
CA VAL A 433 5.03 13.06 14.61
C VAL A 433 5.70 14.18 15.40
N TYR A 434 4.90 15.06 15.99
CA TYR A 434 5.36 16.21 16.77
C TYR A 434 5.99 15.80 18.11
N CYS A 435 7.10 16.43 18.48
CA CYS A 435 7.85 16.19 19.71
C CYS A 435 7.42 17.18 20.79
N ALA A 436 6.60 16.73 21.74
CA ALA A 436 6.10 17.57 22.83
C ALA A 436 7.22 18.23 23.64
N ARG A 437 7.06 19.53 23.88
CA ARG A 437 8.00 20.35 24.66
C ARG A 437 7.54 20.50 26.09
N TYR A 438 8.49 20.76 26.98
CA TYR A 438 8.21 21.14 28.35
C TYR A 438 8.26 22.65 28.47
N LEU A 439 7.12 23.28 28.77
CA LEU A 439 6.97 24.73 28.89
C LEU A 439 6.16 25.07 30.15
N MET A 440 6.31 26.29 30.66
CA MET A 440 5.47 26.74 31.78
C MET A 440 4.02 26.91 31.30
N CYS A 441 3.10 26.22 31.98
CA CYS A 441 1.67 26.34 31.69
C CYS A 441 1.13 27.66 32.25
N VAL A 442 0.34 28.41 31.47
CA VAL A 442 -0.26 29.68 31.94
C VAL A 442 -1.47 29.48 32.86
N SER A 443 -2.05 28.27 32.87
CA SER A 443 -3.25 27.95 33.65
C SER A 443 -2.98 27.93 35.15
N HIS A 444 -3.89 28.56 35.92
CA HIS A 444 -3.91 28.48 37.38
C HIS A 444 -4.06 27.04 37.90
N GLN A 445 -4.77 26.16 37.18
CA GLN A 445 -4.92 24.74 37.53
C GLN A 445 -3.59 23.98 37.54
N CYS A 446 -2.60 24.46 36.78
CA CYS A 446 -1.27 23.86 36.72
C CYS A 446 -0.26 24.56 37.63
N GLU A 447 -0.67 25.56 38.42
CA GLU A 447 0.19 26.34 39.32
C GLU A 447 1.42 26.94 38.63
N ARG A 448 1.30 27.29 37.34
CA ARG A 448 2.43 27.75 36.52
C ARG A 448 3.63 26.80 36.44
N LYS A 449 3.44 25.51 36.74
CA LYS A 449 4.48 24.48 36.64
C LYS A 449 4.84 24.20 35.18
N CYS A 450 6.05 23.71 34.98
CA CYS A 450 6.50 23.20 33.69
C CYS A 450 5.71 21.93 33.34
N ARG A 451 5.02 21.94 32.20
CA ARG A 451 4.15 20.86 31.72
C ARG A 451 4.49 20.52 30.28
N LYS A 452 4.09 19.32 29.86
CA LYS A 452 4.15 18.90 28.47
C LYS A 452 3.14 19.70 27.66
N MET A 453 3.60 20.28 26.57
CA MET A 453 2.79 20.95 25.57
C MET A 453 2.69 20.04 24.36
N ARG A 454 1.45 19.72 23.98
CA ARG A 454 1.11 18.95 22.79
C ARG A 454 0.46 19.89 21.77
N PRO A 455 0.34 19.49 20.49
CA PRO A 455 -0.43 20.25 19.52
C PRO A 455 -1.88 20.44 20.02
N ALA A 456 -2.40 21.64 19.81
CA ALA A 456 -3.80 21.97 20.09
C ALA A 456 -4.73 21.22 19.13
N ASP A 457 -4.33 21.16 17.85
CA ASP A 457 -4.98 20.32 16.85
C ASP A 457 -4.80 18.83 17.18
N ALA A 458 -5.93 18.13 17.32
CA ALA A 458 -5.97 16.71 17.62
C ALA A 458 -5.54 15.83 16.43
N ALA A 459 -5.56 16.35 15.20
CA ALA A 459 -5.09 15.64 14.02
C ALA A 459 -3.57 15.47 13.99
N VAL A 460 -2.83 16.34 14.69
CA VAL A 460 -1.37 16.27 14.76
C VAL A 460 -0.94 15.23 15.80
N ILE A 461 -0.46 14.10 15.31
CA ILE A 461 0.09 13.02 16.14
C ILE A 461 1.34 13.54 16.86
N TRP A 462 1.49 13.22 18.15
CA TRP A 462 2.62 13.67 18.95
C TRP A 462 3.16 12.59 19.89
N ILE A 463 4.43 12.75 20.28
CA ILE A 463 5.14 11.90 21.25
C ILE A 463 5.88 12.76 22.29
N LYS A 464 6.30 12.12 23.39
CA LYS A 464 7.12 12.78 24.41
C LYS A 464 8.48 13.14 23.79
N GLY A 465 8.93 14.39 23.91
CA GLY A 465 10.25 14.85 23.45
C GLY A 465 11.45 14.35 24.26
N GLU A 466 11.32 13.24 24.98
CA GLU A 466 12.41 12.65 25.78
C GLU A 466 13.22 11.69 24.90
N PRO A 467 14.57 11.66 24.97
CA PRO A 467 15.40 10.86 24.06
C PRO A 467 14.98 9.40 23.96
N LYS A 468 14.64 8.77 25.10
CA LYS A 468 14.16 7.39 25.14
C LYS A 468 12.89 7.17 24.34
N ALA A 469 11.97 8.15 24.29
CA ALA A 469 10.73 8.05 23.54
C ALA A 469 10.94 8.33 22.05
N LEU A 470 11.88 9.22 21.71
CA LEU A 470 12.25 9.54 20.33
C LEU A 470 13.09 8.43 19.67
N GLN A 471 13.88 7.68 20.45
CA GLN A 471 14.69 6.55 19.98
C GLN A 471 13.89 5.30 19.65
N VAL A 472 12.63 5.20 20.10
CA VAL A 472 11.76 4.10 19.73
C VAL A 472 11.31 4.35 18.28
N GLU A 473 12.03 3.75 17.32
CA GLU A 473 11.47 3.48 15.98
C GLU A 473 10.06 2.93 16.15
N GLU A 474 9.14 3.30 15.27
CA GLU A 474 7.74 2.88 15.36
C GLU A 474 7.72 1.37 15.64
N ASN A 475 7.48 1.00 16.90
CA ASN A 475 7.73 -0.37 17.32
C ASN A 475 6.90 -1.24 16.40
N GLU A 476 7.51 -2.25 15.79
CA GLU A 476 6.85 -3.37 15.08
C GLU A 476 5.69 -3.98 15.91
N HIS A 477 5.60 -3.66 17.21
CA HIS A 477 4.42 -3.85 18.05
C HIS A 477 3.11 -3.22 17.54
N ALA A 478 3.12 -2.29 16.57
CA ALA A 478 1.91 -1.74 15.94
C ALA A 478 1.50 -2.45 14.64
N SER A 479 2.39 -3.23 14.01
CA SER A 479 2.14 -3.75 12.66
C SER A 479 0.99 -4.78 12.64
N TRP A 480 0.91 -5.64 13.66
CA TRP A 480 -0.19 -6.61 13.82
C TRP A 480 -1.53 -5.97 14.21
N GLN A 481 -1.54 -4.72 14.68
CA GLN A 481 -2.81 -4.04 15.01
C GLN A 481 -3.68 -3.86 13.77
N ARG A 482 -3.05 -3.76 12.60
CA ARG A 482 -3.74 -3.76 11.31
C ARG A 482 -4.52 -5.05 11.05
N CYS A 483 -4.13 -6.16 11.66
CA CYS A 483 -4.89 -7.43 11.59
C CYS A 483 -6.11 -7.46 12.52
N ILE A 484 -6.36 -6.41 13.32
CA ILE A 484 -7.45 -6.38 14.31
C ILE A 484 -8.60 -5.53 13.79
N ARG A 485 -9.83 -6.02 13.98
CA ARG A 485 -11.03 -5.28 13.64
C ARG A 485 -11.17 -4.03 14.51
N PRO A 486 -11.67 -2.92 13.95
CA PRO A 486 -12.18 -1.82 14.76
C PRO A 486 -13.27 -2.32 15.70
N ALA A 487 -13.35 -1.77 16.92
CA ALA A 487 -14.32 -2.20 17.93
C ALA A 487 -15.78 -2.09 17.45
N GLU A 488 -16.06 -1.10 16.60
CA GLU A 488 -17.37 -0.84 15.97
C GLU A 488 -17.79 -1.93 14.98
N ASN A 489 -16.83 -2.70 14.43
CA ASN A 489 -17.07 -3.75 13.44
C ASN A 489 -17.11 -5.16 14.06
N ASN A 490 -17.16 -5.28 15.38
CA ASN A 490 -17.44 -6.55 16.04
C ASN A 490 -18.90 -6.94 15.74
N GLN A 491 -19.09 -7.68 14.64
CA GLN A 491 -20.38 -8.23 14.20
C GLN A 491 -21.06 -9.03 15.33
N ASP A 492 -22.39 -9.15 15.27
CA ASP A 492 -23.25 -9.93 16.18
C ASP A 492 -22.80 -11.40 16.40
N LYS A 493 -21.91 -11.92 15.55
CA LYS A 493 -21.42 -13.30 15.58
C LYS A 493 -20.23 -13.54 16.51
N THR A 494 -19.57 -12.49 17.03
CA THR A 494 -18.43 -12.65 17.94
C THR A 494 -18.83 -12.40 19.40
N PRO A 495 -18.42 -13.25 20.37
CA PRO A 495 -18.68 -13.02 21.78
C PRO A 495 -18.21 -11.65 22.30
N THR A 496 -19.05 -11.00 23.11
CA THR A 496 -18.75 -9.72 23.77
C THR A 496 -17.87 -9.87 25.01
N ALA A 497 -17.81 -11.07 25.57
CA ALA A 497 -16.88 -11.44 26.62
C ALA A 497 -16.26 -12.82 26.31
N VAL A 498 -14.99 -12.99 26.66
CA VAL A 498 -14.27 -14.27 26.48
C VAL A 498 -13.64 -14.68 27.81
N LEU A 499 -14.07 -15.83 28.32
CA LEU A 499 -13.41 -16.49 29.44
C LEU A 499 -12.18 -17.24 28.93
N SER A 500 -11.06 -17.05 29.61
CA SER A 500 -9.78 -17.62 29.23
C SER A 500 -8.99 -18.09 30.44
N TRP A 501 -8.11 -19.07 30.23
CA TRP A 501 -7.22 -19.60 31.26
C TRP A 501 -5.78 -19.63 30.77
N CYS A 502 -4.83 -19.72 31.69
CA CYS A 502 -3.42 -19.80 31.34
C CYS A 502 -3.14 -21.10 30.57
N ILE A 503 -2.56 -21.00 29.37
CA ILE A 503 -2.28 -22.17 28.51
C ILE A 503 -1.46 -23.27 29.21
N LYS A 504 -0.65 -22.91 30.21
CA LYS A 504 0.25 -23.83 30.91
C LYS A 504 -0.43 -24.66 32.00
N CYS A 505 -1.38 -24.06 32.73
CA CYS A 505 -2.02 -24.70 33.90
C CYS A 505 -3.54 -24.86 33.77
N GLN A 506 -4.14 -24.26 32.75
CA GLN A 506 -5.54 -24.43 32.33
C GLN A 506 -6.51 -24.28 33.51
N GLU A 507 -7.29 -25.31 33.85
CA GLU A 507 -8.22 -25.35 34.99
C GLU A 507 -7.58 -24.93 36.33
N ASN A 508 -6.27 -25.16 36.47
CA ASN A 508 -5.51 -24.80 37.67
C ASN A 508 -5.00 -23.35 37.66
N THR A 509 -5.47 -22.52 36.73
CA THR A 509 -5.15 -21.10 36.68
C THR A 509 -5.59 -20.43 37.99
N ARG A 510 -4.73 -19.57 38.53
CA ARG A 510 -5.06 -18.71 39.68
C ARG A 510 -4.69 -17.28 39.34
N LEU A 511 -5.62 -16.37 39.57
CA LEU A 511 -5.49 -14.94 39.34
C LEU A 511 -5.64 -14.18 40.66
N SER A 512 -5.40 -12.87 40.61
CA SER A 512 -5.73 -11.99 41.73
C SER A 512 -7.21 -12.10 42.10
N GLY A 513 -7.48 -12.13 43.40
CA GLY A 513 -8.83 -12.30 43.96
C GLY A 513 -9.35 -13.75 43.96
N GLY A 514 -8.47 -14.74 43.78
CA GLY A 514 -8.85 -16.16 43.87
C GLY A 514 -9.60 -16.71 42.65
N ARG A 515 -9.74 -15.90 41.59
CA ARG A 515 -10.40 -16.31 40.34
C ARG A 515 -9.57 -17.37 39.61
N THR A 516 -10.26 -18.30 38.96
CA THR A 516 -9.64 -19.38 38.17
C THR A 516 -9.67 -19.12 36.66
N VAL A 517 -10.45 -18.14 36.22
CA VAL A 517 -10.55 -17.72 34.81
C VAL A 517 -10.38 -16.21 34.68
N PHE A 518 -9.75 -15.78 33.59
CA PHE A 518 -9.66 -14.39 33.18
C PHE A 518 -10.83 -14.08 32.25
N GLU A 519 -11.63 -13.09 32.63
CA GLU A 519 -12.74 -12.58 31.83
C GLU A 519 -12.27 -11.36 31.04
N ASP A 520 -12.18 -11.49 29.71
CA ASP A 520 -11.94 -10.37 28.81
C ASP A 520 -13.27 -9.75 28.38
N ASN A 521 -13.63 -8.62 29.00
CA ASN A 521 -14.84 -7.86 28.68
C ASN A 521 -14.69 -6.96 27.45
N VAL A 522 -13.49 -6.87 26.86
CA VAL A 522 -13.24 -6.08 25.64
C VAL A 522 -12.44 -6.94 24.67
N PRO A 523 -12.98 -8.10 24.23
CA PRO A 523 -12.26 -9.01 23.37
C PRO A 523 -11.92 -8.36 22.03
N ARG A 524 -10.74 -8.70 21.52
CA ARG A 524 -10.25 -8.21 20.21
C ARG A 524 -10.24 -9.36 19.22
N TRP A 525 -10.69 -9.09 18.01
CA TRP A 525 -10.88 -10.08 16.96
C TRP A 525 -10.10 -9.70 15.71
N THR A 526 -9.57 -10.69 15.00
CA THR A 526 -8.85 -10.45 13.74
C THR A 526 -9.79 -10.06 12.60
N LEU A 527 -9.24 -9.43 11.54
CA LEU A 527 -9.99 -8.97 10.35
C LEU A 527 -10.75 -10.08 9.61
N GLY A 528 -10.38 -11.36 9.76
CA GLY A 528 -10.95 -12.47 8.99
C GLY A 528 -12.47 -12.53 9.10
N LYS A 529 -13.19 -12.56 7.97
CA LYS A 529 -14.64 -12.36 7.88
C LYS A 529 -15.42 -13.61 8.28
N ALA A 530 -15.01 -14.78 7.79
CA ALA A 530 -15.69 -16.04 8.02
C ALA A 530 -15.31 -16.70 9.36
N ARG A 531 -14.05 -16.55 9.78
CA ARG A 531 -13.48 -17.15 10.98
C ARG A 531 -12.57 -16.17 11.71
N PRO A 532 -13.13 -15.11 12.34
CA PRO A 532 -12.35 -14.20 13.17
C PRO A 532 -11.70 -14.96 14.34
N LEU A 533 -10.41 -14.69 14.57
CA LEU A 533 -9.63 -15.29 15.64
C LEU A 533 -9.59 -14.33 16.84
N TYR A 534 -9.86 -14.83 18.03
CA TYR A 534 -9.71 -14.07 19.27
C TYR A 534 -8.23 -13.81 19.56
N LEU A 535 -7.87 -12.55 19.80
CA LEU A 535 -6.50 -12.19 20.18
C LEU A 535 -6.25 -12.50 21.65
N GLU A 536 -5.40 -13.49 21.90
CA GLU A 536 -5.06 -13.96 23.24
C GLU A 536 -4.47 -12.87 24.13
N ARG A 537 -4.80 -12.93 25.43
CA ARG A 537 -4.28 -12.02 26.46
C ARG A 537 -3.11 -12.62 27.21
N CYS A 538 -2.36 -11.77 27.90
CA CYS A 538 -1.22 -12.19 28.70
C CYS A 538 -1.22 -11.65 30.13
N PRO A 539 -2.31 -11.85 30.92
CA PRO A 539 -2.30 -11.48 32.33
C PRO A 539 -1.33 -12.35 33.13
N ASP A 540 -1.06 -11.93 34.37
CA ASP A 540 -0.19 -12.66 35.29
C ASP A 540 -0.92 -13.86 35.90
N CYS A 541 -0.38 -15.07 35.69
CA CYS A 541 -0.88 -16.28 36.31
C CYS A 541 -0.12 -16.58 37.60
N LEU A 542 -0.82 -16.59 38.74
CA LEU A 542 -0.23 -16.84 40.07
C LEU A 542 0.18 -18.31 40.25
N SER A 543 -0.51 -19.26 39.61
CA SER A 543 -0.13 -20.68 39.67
C SER A 543 1.21 -20.95 39.00
N CYS A 544 1.45 -20.36 37.83
CA CYS A 544 2.70 -20.55 37.10
C CYS A 544 3.82 -19.61 37.58
N LYS A 545 3.48 -18.54 38.32
CA LYS A 545 4.40 -17.45 38.71
C LYS A 545 5.15 -16.83 37.53
N THR A 546 4.62 -16.96 36.31
CA THR A 546 5.24 -16.44 35.09
C THR A 546 4.44 -15.26 34.56
N ARG A 547 5.11 -14.10 34.48
CA ARG A 547 4.56 -12.91 33.82
C ARG A 547 4.37 -13.18 32.33
N GLY A 548 3.29 -12.64 31.77
CA GLY A 548 3.03 -12.67 30.33
C GLY A 548 2.75 -14.07 29.73
N SER A 549 2.18 -14.99 30.50
CA SER A 549 1.75 -16.28 29.93
C SER A 549 0.55 -16.09 29.02
N ARG A 550 0.44 -16.87 27.93
CA ARG A 550 -0.72 -16.83 27.03
C ARG A 550 -1.97 -17.34 27.74
N PHE A 551 -3.07 -16.60 27.62
CA PHE A 551 -4.39 -17.02 28.06
C PHE A 551 -5.26 -17.35 26.86
N VAL A 552 -5.65 -18.62 26.76
CA VAL A 552 -6.44 -19.18 25.65
C VAL A 552 -7.91 -19.31 26.07
N PRO A 553 -8.88 -19.18 25.14
CA PRO A 553 -10.29 -19.33 25.46
C PRO A 553 -10.62 -20.68 26.10
N VAL A 554 -11.48 -20.66 27.11
CA VAL A 554 -12.03 -21.87 27.75
C VAL A 554 -12.98 -22.60 26.79
N ASP A 555 -13.82 -21.85 26.05
CA ASP A 555 -14.68 -22.44 25.01
C ASP A 555 -13.81 -22.92 23.83
N GLU A 556 -13.85 -24.23 23.58
CA GLU A 556 -13.08 -24.86 22.50
C GLU A 556 -13.47 -24.34 21.12
N ARG A 557 -14.72 -23.90 20.94
CA ARG A 557 -15.26 -23.40 19.67
C ARG A 557 -14.76 -22.01 19.31
N ILE A 558 -14.21 -21.26 20.27
CA ILE A 558 -13.62 -19.94 20.01
C ILE A 558 -12.18 -20.15 19.51
N PRO A 559 -11.89 -19.92 18.22
CA PRO A 559 -10.52 -19.99 17.73
C PRO A 559 -9.75 -18.76 18.21
N SER A 560 -8.47 -18.94 18.57
CA SER A 560 -7.64 -17.85 19.09
C SER A 560 -6.30 -17.75 18.37
N VAL A 561 -5.65 -16.60 18.48
CA VAL A 561 -4.34 -16.33 17.91
C VAL A 561 -3.49 -15.52 18.88
N TYR A 562 -2.21 -15.86 18.97
CA TYR A 562 -1.24 -15.11 19.75
C TYR A 562 -0.62 -13.97 18.93
N TYR A 563 -0.33 -12.83 19.55
CA TYR A 563 0.17 -11.65 18.84
C TYR A 563 1.46 -11.92 18.05
N GLN A 564 2.37 -12.76 18.56
CA GLN A 564 3.59 -13.12 17.81
C GLN A 564 3.27 -13.85 16.51
N SER A 565 2.22 -14.69 16.50
CA SER A 565 1.78 -15.33 15.26
C SER A 565 1.21 -14.29 14.27
N LEU A 566 0.58 -13.22 14.77
CA LEU A 566 0.12 -12.13 13.91
C LEU A 566 1.28 -11.26 13.41
N SER A 567 2.33 -11.06 14.22
CA SER A 567 3.56 -10.41 13.76
C SER A 567 4.17 -11.19 12.59
N THR A 568 4.33 -12.51 12.72
CA THR A 568 4.81 -13.36 11.61
C THR A 568 3.87 -13.32 10.40
N PHE A 569 2.56 -13.21 10.62
CA PHE A 569 1.60 -13.03 9.54
C PHE A 569 1.83 -11.71 8.80
N ILE A 570 2.03 -10.60 9.51
CA ILE A 570 2.31 -9.29 8.91
C ILE A 570 3.68 -9.23 8.25
N GLU A 571 4.71 -9.86 8.81
CA GLU A 571 6.01 -9.98 8.14
C GLU A 571 5.88 -10.66 6.76
N ARG A 572 4.94 -11.59 6.61
CA ARG A 572 4.71 -12.32 5.36
C ARG A 572 3.75 -11.64 4.40
N PHE A 573 2.71 -11.00 4.92
CA PHE A 573 1.57 -10.54 4.12
C PHE A 573 1.23 -9.06 4.34
N GLY A 574 1.95 -8.34 5.20
CA GLY A 574 1.64 -6.96 5.58
C GLY A 574 1.63 -5.97 4.42
N ASN A 575 2.24 -6.31 3.29
CA ASN A 575 2.18 -5.55 2.05
C ASN A 575 0.82 -5.63 1.33
N TYR A 576 -0.02 -6.63 1.61
CA TYR A 576 -1.35 -6.77 1.01
C TYR A 576 -2.36 -5.82 1.65
N ASP A 577 -3.46 -5.51 0.97
CA ASP A 577 -4.55 -4.68 1.50
C ASP A 577 -5.41 -5.41 2.54
N ASP A 578 -6.21 -4.68 3.30
CA ASP A 578 -6.97 -5.24 4.43
C ASP A 578 -7.98 -6.32 4.01
N GLU A 579 -8.50 -6.27 2.78
CA GLU A 579 -9.42 -7.29 2.26
C GLU A 579 -8.69 -8.62 2.03
N ILE A 580 -7.52 -8.60 1.39
CA ILE A 580 -6.69 -9.79 1.22
C ILE A 580 -6.21 -10.31 2.58
N LEU A 581 -5.79 -9.41 3.49
CA LEU A 581 -5.38 -9.79 4.84
C LEU A 581 -6.52 -10.50 5.58
N ALA A 582 -7.76 -10.01 5.45
CA ALA A 582 -8.92 -10.65 6.06
C ALA A 582 -9.11 -12.08 5.54
N ILE A 583 -9.06 -12.29 4.22
CA ILE A 583 -9.25 -13.63 3.64
C ILE A 583 -8.09 -14.58 4.04
N LEU A 584 -6.85 -14.08 4.04
CA LEU A 584 -5.70 -14.85 4.51
C LEU A 584 -5.81 -15.20 6.00
N LEU A 585 -6.34 -14.30 6.84
CA LEU A 585 -6.57 -14.54 8.27
C LEU A 585 -7.65 -15.58 8.52
N ASP A 586 -8.69 -15.65 7.67
CA ASP A 586 -9.70 -16.72 7.75
C ASP A 586 -9.08 -18.12 7.58
N GLN A 587 -8.05 -18.20 6.73
CA GLN A 587 -7.30 -19.44 6.46
C GLN A 587 -6.13 -19.65 7.44
N TRP A 588 -5.67 -18.60 8.12
CA TRP A 588 -4.54 -18.67 9.04
C TRP A 588 -4.85 -19.58 10.23
N PRO A 589 -3.96 -20.52 10.58
CA PRO A 589 -4.22 -21.49 11.64
C PRO A 589 -4.40 -20.81 13.00
N ALA A 590 -5.38 -21.28 13.77
CA ALA A 590 -5.52 -20.90 15.16
C ALA A 590 -4.29 -21.35 15.96
N SER A 591 -3.93 -20.58 16.98
CA SER A 591 -2.88 -20.95 17.90
C SER A 591 -3.28 -22.19 18.70
N SER A 592 -2.32 -23.08 18.96
CA SER A 592 -2.57 -24.25 19.81
C SER A 592 -3.00 -23.80 21.21
N LYS A 593 -4.04 -24.48 21.72
CA LYS A 593 -4.53 -24.39 23.11
C LYS A 593 -3.77 -25.32 24.06
N ALA A 594 -2.90 -26.20 23.53
CA ALA A 594 -2.06 -27.08 24.31
C ALA A 594 -0.73 -26.41 24.65
N SER A 595 -0.32 -26.53 25.91
CA SER A 595 1.04 -26.15 26.31
C SER A 595 2.05 -27.03 25.59
N ARG A 596 3.04 -26.43 24.93
CA ARG A 596 4.27 -27.15 24.55
C ARG A 596 5.01 -27.47 25.84
N LYS A 597 4.74 -28.63 26.45
CA LYS A 597 5.63 -29.17 27.48
C LYS A 597 7.00 -29.29 26.81
N LYS A 598 7.96 -28.46 27.20
CA LYS A 598 9.37 -28.79 26.97
C LYS A 598 9.58 -30.04 27.81
N GLU A 599 9.61 -31.21 27.18
CA GLU A 599 10.25 -32.37 27.77
C GLU A 599 11.69 -31.94 28.03
N LEU A 600 11.94 -31.52 29.27
CA LEU A 600 13.30 -31.40 29.76
C LEU A 600 13.83 -32.84 29.72
N PRO A 601 14.90 -33.12 28.96
CA PRO A 601 15.47 -34.47 28.96
C PRO A 601 15.75 -34.81 30.41
N GLU A 602 15.20 -35.95 30.87
CA GLU A 602 15.41 -36.44 32.22
C GLU A 602 16.90 -36.39 32.53
N ARG A 603 17.30 -35.42 33.37
CA ARG A 603 18.60 -35.48 34.01
C ARG A 603 18.57 -36.77 34.81
N ARG A 604 19.22 -37.81 34.27
CA ARG A 604 19.58 -39.03 35.00
C ARG A 604 20.27 -38.58 36.28
N LEU A 605 19.51 -38.50 37.37
CA LEU A 605 20.04 -38.49 38.71
C LEU A 605 20.43 -39.95 39.01
N GLY A 606 21.59 -40.35 38.48
CA GLY A 606 22.34 -41.46 39.02
C GLY A 606 23.05 -40.97 40.28
N ARG A 607 22.49 -41.33 41.44
CA ARG A 607 23.25 -41.96 42.53
C ARG A 607 22.87 -43.44 42.40
N ASP A 608 23.78 -44.40 42.30
CA ASP A 608 24.95 -44.63 43.14
C ASP A 608 26.28 -44.84 42.38
#